data_AF-A0A7W8KQZ6-F1
#
_entry.id   AF-A0A7W8KQZ6-F1
#
_cell.length_a   1.000
_cell.length_b   1.000
_cell.length_c   1.000
_cell.angle_alpha   90.00
_cell.angle_beta   90.00
_cell.angle_gamma   90.00
#
_symmetry.space_group_name_H-M   'P 1'
#
loop_
_entity.id
_entity.type
_entity.pdbx_description
1 polymer ?
#
loop_
_entity_poly.entity_id
_entity_poly.type
_entity_poly.pdbx_seq_one_letter_code
_entity_poly.pdbx_strand_id
1 'polypeptide(L)'
;MSIKNITVAAALLVAAGAALAEAPYPPETAFVSTQTRADVKAELQRARANGEIAVRNEYPIVRQASAHLSRQQVQNEVQQASSNKADSLYSGA
;
A
#
# COMPACT_ATOMS: atom_id res chain seq x y z
N MET A 1 -12.31 26.09 -41.79
CA MET A 1 -11.10 25.54 -41.15
C MET A 1 -10.55 24.43 -42.04
N SER A 2 -9.29 24.54 -42.48
CA SER A 2 -8.72 23.71 -43.55
C SER A 2 -8.26 22.34 -43.04
N ILE A 3 -8.81 21.26 -43.60
CA ILE A 3 -8.50 19.85 -43.27
C ILE A 3 -7.01 19.53 -43.23
N LYS A 4 -6.19 20.27 -44.00
CA LYS A 4 -4.73 20.21 -44.03
C LYS A 4 -4.06 20.43 -42.66
N ASN A 5 -4.64 21.28 -41.81
CA ASN A 5 -4.09 21.58 -40.49
C ASN A 5 -4.35 20.43 -39.51
N ILE A 6 -5.45 19.69 -39.70
CA ILE A 6 -5.81 18.52 -38.90
C ILE A 6 -4.87 17.35 -39.23
N THR A 7 -4.52 17.14 -40.50
CA THR A 7 -3.62 16.07 -40.92
C THR A 7 -2.20 16.25 -40.37
N VAL A 8 -1.70 17.49 -40.35
CA VAL A 8 -0.38 17.81 -39.77
C VAL A 8 -0.39 17.59 -38.26
N ALA A 9 -1.45 18.04 -37.56
CA ALA A 9 -1.58 17.82 -36.13
C ALA A 9 -1.64 16.32 -35.77
N ALA A 10 -2.37 15.52 -36.56
CA ALA A 10 -2.45 14.07 -36.35
C ALA A 10 -1.11 13.37 -36.59
N ALA A 11 -0.35 13.75 -37.63
CA ALA A 11 0.97 13.18 -37.91
C ALA A 11 1.99 13.49 -36.80
N LEU A 12 1.95 14.70 -36.22
CA LEU A 12 2.80 15.08 -35.09
C LEU A 12 2.47 14.30 -33.81
N LEU A 13 1.19 13.99 -33.58
CA LEU A 13 0.73 13.23 -32.43
C LEU A 13 1.15 11.75 -32.49
N VAL A 14 1.15 11.14 -33.69
CA VAL A 14 1.60 9.75 -33.90
C VAL A 14 3.11 9.60 -33.73
N ALA A 15 3.90 10.56 -34.20
CA ALA A 15 5.36 10.52 -34.07
C ALA A 15 5.84 10.65 -32.60
N ALA A 16 5.14 11.42 -31.77
CA ALA A 16 5.48 11.59 -30.35
C ALA A 16 5.15 10.35 -29.49
N GLY A 17 4.10 9.58 -29.84
CA GLY A 17 3.69 8.40 -29.08
C GLY A 17 4.67 7.22 -29.15
N ALA A 18 5.37 7.05 -30.29
CA ALA A 18 6.33 5.96 -30.47
C ALA A 18 7.64 6.14 -29.68
N ALA A 19 8.02 7.39 -29.36
CA ALA A 19 9.25 7.70 -28.63
C ALA A 19 9.16 7.51 -27.11
N LEU A 20 7.95 7.35 -26.55
CA LEU A 20 7.69 7.20 -25.12
C LEU A 20 7.33 5.76 -24.71
N ALA A 21 7.22 4.83 -25.67
CA ALA A 21 6.62 3.51 -25.43
C ALA A 21 7.53 2.53 -24.67
N GLU A 22 8.85 2.67 -24.73
CA GLU A 22 9.78 1.76 -24.06
C GLU A 22 10.91 2.54 -23.36
N ALA A 23 10.70 2.86 -22.09
CA ALA A 23 11.82 3.15 -21.20
C ALA A 23 12.51 1.81 -20.87
N PRO A 24 13.83 1.66 -21.12
CA PRO A 24 14.54 0.45 -20.72
C PRO A 24 14.41 0.24 -19.22
N TYR A 25 14.05 -0.98 -18.81
CA TYR A 25 14.14 -1.35 -17.40
C TYR A 25 15.60 -1.22 -16.96
N PRO A 26 15.90 -0.54 -15.85
CA PRO A 26 17.26 -0.42 -15.39
C PRO A 26 17.85 -1.81 -15.13
N PRO A 27 19.14 -2.05 -15.45
CA PRO A 27 19.75 -3.33 -15.16
C PRO A 27 19.71 -3.61 -13.65
N GLU A 28 19.37 -4.84 -13.29
CA GLU A 28 19.47 -5.34 -11.92
C GLU A 28 20.92 -5.17 -11.44
N THR A 29 21.12 -4.37 -10.39
CA THR A 29 22.43 -4.20 -9.77
C THR A 29 22.52 -5.12 -8.57
N ALA A 30 23.62 -5.87 -8.46
CA ALA A 30 23.84 -6.72 -7.30
C ALA A 30 23.99 -5.85 -6.04
N PHE A 31 23.13 -6.07 -5.05
CA PHE A 31 23.28 -5.44 -3.75
C PHE A 31 24.53 -5.97 -3.05
N VAL A 32 25.41 -5.07 -2.64
CA VAL A 32 26.59 -5.38 -1.81
C VAL A 32 26.37 -4.72 -0.45
N SER A 33 26.37 -5.55 0.61
CA SER A 33 26.28 -5.04 1.98
C SER A 33 27.53 -4.25 2.34
N THR A 34 27.35 -3.15 3.07
CA THR A 34 28.45 -2.38 3.67
C THR A 34 28.89 -2.93 5.02
N GLN A 35 28.18 -3.92 5.59
CA GLN A 35 28.50 -4.51 6.89
C GLN A 35 29.38 -5.76 6.73
N THR A 36 30.25 -5.99 7.71
CA THR A 36 30.99 -7.24 7.77
C THR A 36 30.07 -8.38 8.24
N ARG A 37 30.45 -9.62 7.90
CA ARG A 37 29.73 -10.81 8.36
C ARG A 37 29.76 -10.95 9.90
N ALA A 38 30.78 -10.41 10.55
CA ALA A 38 30.89 -10.43 12.01
C ALA A 38 29.89 -9.46 12.64
N ASP A 39 29.80 -8.24 12.10
CA ASP A 39 28.88 -7.20 12.60
C ASP A 39 27.42 -7.64 12.48
N VAL A 40 27.05 -8.19 11.32
CA VAL A 40 25.69 -8.71 11.09
C VAL A 40 25.33 -9.80 12.11
N LYS A 41 26.27 -10.69 12.43
CA LYS A 41 26.02 -11.75 13.43
C LYS A 41 25.87 -11.18 14.84
N ALA A 42 26.69 -10.20 15.20
CA ALA A 42 26.62 -9.54 16.50
C ALA A 42 25.30 -8.78 16.67
N GLU A 43 24.89 -8.01 15.64
CA GLU A 43 23.61 -7.31 15.61
C GLU A 43 22.43 -8.28 15.69
N LEU A 44 22.47 -9.38 14.92
CA LEU A 44 21.43 -10.40 14.96
C LEU A 44 21.28 -11.02 16.37
N GLN A 45 22.40 -11.29 17.05
CA GLN A 45 22.37 -11.83 18.42
C GLN A 45 21.78 -10.82 19.42
N ARG A 46 22.18 -9.54 19.33
CA ARG A 46 21.63 -8.45 20.16
C ARG A 46 20.12 -8.31 19.97
N ALA A 47 19.66 -8.22 18.73
CA ALA A 47 18.25 -8.05 18.41
C ALA A 47 17.38 -9.22 18.94
N ARG A 48 17.90 -10.46 18.88
CA ARG A 48 17.24 -11.62 19.49
C ARG A 48 17.17 -11.53 21.02
N ALA A 49 18.28 -11.14 21.66
CA ALA A 49 18.33 -10.99 23.12
C ALA A 49 17.35 -9.91 23.63
N ASN A 50 17.18 -8.83 22.85
CA ASN A 50 16.27 -7.74 23.16
C ASN A 50 14.80 -8.03 22.78
N GLY A 51 14.51 -9.15 22.11
CA GLY A 51 13.17 -9.46 21.61
C GLY A 51 12.70 -8.50 20.50
N GLU A 52 13.63 -7.83 19.80
CA GLU A 52 13.32 -6.91 18.69
C GLU A 52 12.86 -7.66 17.43
N ILE A 53 13.26 -8.93 17.30
CA ILE A 53 12.97 -9.77 16.13
C ILE A 53 12.44 -11.14 16.56
N ALA A 54 11.49 -11.67 15.78
CA ALA A 54 11.04 -13.05 15.95
C ALA A 54 12.19 -14.01 15.60
N VAL A 55 12.36 -15.07 16.40
CA VAL A 55 13.45 -16.03 16.20
C VAL A 55 13.09 -17.05 15.11
N ARG A 56 11.79 -17.25 14.81
CA ARG A 56 11.28 -18.25 13.86
C ARG A 56 10.03 -17.75 13.12
N ASN A 57 9.11 -18.65 12.77
CA ASN A 57 7.78 -18.38 12.23
C ASN A 57 6.79 -17.90 13.29
N GLU A 58 7.23 -17.44 14.45
CA GLU A 58 6.35 -16.70 15.34
C GLU A 58 5.87 -15.46 14.60
N TYR A 59 4.60 -15.45 14.24
CA TYR A 59 3.94 -14.22 13.82
C TYR A 59 4.18 -13.18 14.91
N PRO A 60 4.48 -11.92 14.54
CA PRO A 60 4.64 -10.87 15.53
C PRO A 60 3.43 -10.89 16.44
N ILE A 61 3.65 -10.77 17.76
CA ILE A 61 2.57 -10.61 18.72
C ILE A 61 1.86 -9.32 18.32
N VAL A 62 0.77 -9.47 17.57
CA VAL A 62 -0.05 -8.34 17.14
C VAL A 62 -0.59 -7.76 18.44
N ARG A 63 -0.12 -6.58 18.83
CA ARG A 63 -0.71 -5.88 19.96
C ARG A 63 -2.15 -5.60 19.56
N GLN A 64 -3.10 -6.33 20.14
CA GLN A 64 -4.51 -6.06 19.94
C GLN A 64 -4.74 -4.61 20.31
N ALA A 65 -5.19 -3.80 19.35
CA ALA A 65 -5.59 -2.43 19.63
C ALA A 65 -6.69 -2.49 20.69
N SER A 66 -6.55 -1.66 21.72
CA SER A 66 -7.56 -1.54 22.76
C SER A 66 -8.88 -1.15 22.12
N ALA A 67 -9.95 -1.91 22.38
CA ALA A 67 -11.28 -1.51 21.95
C ALA A 67 -11.61 -0.16 22.61
N HIS A 68 -11.92 0.85 21.80
CA HIS A 68 -12.30 2.17 22.31
C HIS A 68 -13.72 2.20 22.88
N LEU A 69 -14.56 1.22 22.49
CA LEU A 69 -15.94 1.11 22.91
C LEU A 69 -16.19 -0.19 23.69
N SER A 70 -17.01 -0.08 24.73
CA SER A 70 -17.57 -1.24 25.42
C SER A 70 -18.60 -1.93 24.55
N ARG A 71 -18.87 -3.21 24.83
CA ARG A 71 -19.90 -4.00 24.14
C ARG A 71 -21.28 -3.32 24.21
N GLN A 72 -21.59 -2.67 25.33
CA GLN A 72 -22.86 -1.95 25.50
C GLN A 72 -22.92 -0.70 24.62
N GLN A 73 -21.81 0.04 24.48
CA GLN A 73 -21.75 1.22 23.61
C GLN A 73 -21.96 0.83 22.14
N VAL A 74 -21.33 -0.26 21.69
CA VAL A 74 -21.53 -0.78 20.32
C VAL A 74 -22.98 -1.21 20.09
N GLN A 75 -23.62 -1.86 21.07
CA GLN A 75 -25.03 -2.24 20.96
C GLN A 75 -25.94 -1.02 20.82
N ASN A 76 -25.67 0.04 21.60
CA ASN A 76 -26.43 1.28 21.51
C ASN A 76 -26.25 1.97 20.14
N GLU A 77 -25.04 2.02 19.62
CA GLU A 77 -24.74 2.60 18.31
C GLU A 77 -25.42 1.84 17.17
N VAL A 78 -25.38 0.50 17.21
CA VAL A 78 -26.08 -0.35 16.23
C VAL A 78 -27.59 -0.12 16.29
N GLN A 79 -28.17 -0.01 17.48
CA GLN A 79 -29.60 0.25 17.65
C GLN A 79 -30.00 1.63 17.09
N GLN A 80 -29.20 2.66 17.36
CA GLN A 80 -29.38 4.02 16.83
C GLN A 80 -29.23 4.07 15.30
N ALA A 81 -28.21 3.39 14.75
CA ALA A 81 -28.02 3.30 13.31
C ALA A 81 -29.17 2.54 12.64
N SER A 82 -29.71 1.51 13.29
CA SER A 82 -30.84 0.73 12.79
C SER A 82 -32.15 1.50 12.82
N SER A 83 -32.40 2.31 13.86
CA SER A 83 -33.54 3.22 13.90
C SER A 83 -33.41 4.33 12.85
N ASN A 84 -32.23 4.89 12.66
CA ASN A 84 -31.97 5.91 11.64
C ASN A 84 -32.00 5.33 10.21
N LYS A 85 -31.69 4.04 10.02
CA LYS A 85 -31.79 3.32 8.75
C LYS A 85 -33.25 3.00 8.37
N ALA A 86 -34.18 2.99 9.33
CA ALA A 86 -35.61 2.97 9.03
C ALA A 86 -36.07 4.31 8.41
N ASP A 87 -35.45 5.44 8.78
CA ASP A 87 -35.73 6.76 8.22
C ASP A 87 -34.93 7.06 6.93
N SER A 88 -33.73 6.47 6.77
CA SER A 88 -32.90 6.57 5.57
C SER A 88 -32.92 5.26 4.80
N LEU A 89 -34.05 5.02 4.10
CA LEU A 89 -34.15 3.98 3.09
C LEU A 89 -33.00 4.12 2.10
N TYR A 90 -32.30 3.02 1.89
CA TYR A 90 -31.43 2.77 0.74
C TYR A 90 -32.21 3.07 -0.55
N SER A 91 -32.01 4.28 -1.09
CA SER A 91 -32.39 4.66 -2.45
C SER A 91 -31.35 4.07 -3.40
N GLY A 92 -31.30 2.75 -3.47
CA GLY A 92 -30.46 1.99 -4.38
C GLY A 92 -31.31 1.09 -5.27
N ALA A 93 -32.09 1.72 -6.16
CA ALA A 93 -32.49 1.23 -7.48
C ALA A 93 -33.02 2.42 -8.28
#